data_AF-A0A8I1IM50-F1
#
_entry.id   AF-A0A8I1IM50-F1
#
_cell.length_a   1.000
_cell.length_b   1.000
_cell.length_c   1.000
_cell.angle_alpha   90.00
_cell.angle_beta   90.00
_cell.angle_gamma   90.00
#
_symmetry.space_group_name_H-M   'P 1'
#
loop_
_entity.id
_entity.type
_entity.pdbx_description
1 polymer ?
#
loop_
_entity_poly.entity_id
_entity_poly.type
_entity_poly.pdbx_seq_one_letter_code
_entity_poly.pdbx_strand_id
1 'polypeptide(L)'
;MKFRYIFILILVSLLVITTTIIFLVNFADNTNYKYPDGKDTVEYFGDGTFQILRGGRDNCLILYNHLAAPTEKAVDNIVSYKIKKNIVYMVGENGFIKLDSSTNTYVKKKRISDFTSEDREIFNKLTEK
;
A
#
# COMPACT_ATOMS: atom_id res chain seq x y z
N MET A 1 19.63 -36.40 42.05
CA MET A 1 18.32 -36.18 41.38
C MET A 1 18.06 -34.71 41.03
N LYS A 2 18.22 -33.77 41.96
CA LYS A 2 17.88 -32.33 41.79
C LYS A 2 18.58 -31.62 40.61
N PHE A 3 19.87 -31.88 40.36
CA PHE A 3 20.60 -31.29 39.22
C PHE A 3 20.07 -31.71 37.85
N ARG A 4 19.52 -32.93 37.71
CA ARG A 4 18.93 -33.41 36.45
C ARG A 4 17.63 -32.68 36.14
N TYR A 5 16.81 -32.39 37.15
CA TYR A 5 15.60 -31.58 36.99
C TYR A 5 15.91 -30.14 36.62
N ILE A 6 16.92 -29.53 37.24
CA ILE A 6 17.36 -28.16 36.89
C ILE A 6 17.84 -28.11 35.43
N PHE A 7 18.63 -29.09 35.00
CA PHE A 7 19.10 -29.17 33.62
C PHE A 7 17.95 -29.37 32.61
N ILE A 8 16.98 -30.22 32.92
CA ILE A 8 15.78 -30.41 32.09
C ILE A 8 14.96 -29.12 32.00
N LEU A 9 14.77 -28.41 33.10
CA LEU A 9 14.06 -27.12 33.12
C LEU A 9 14.76 -26.06 32.28
N ILE A 10 16.09 -26.00 32.31
CA ILE A 10 16.89 -25.10 31.47
C ILE A 10 16.69 -25.43 29.99
N LEU A 11 16.75 -26.72 29.61
CA LEU A 11 16.55 -27.14 28.21
C LEU A 11 15.14 -26.83 27.71
N VAL A 12 14.11 -27.08 28.53
CA VAL A 12 12.72 -26.75 28.18
C VAL A 12 12.53 -25.24 28.04
N SER A 13 13.09 -24.45 28.95
CA SER A 13 13.07 -22.99 28.86
C SER A 13 13.73 -22.49 27.58
N LEU A 14 14.90 -23.04 27.22
CA LEU A 14 15.59 -22.70 25.98
C LEU A 14 14.77 -23.04 24.73
N LEU A 15 14.08 -24.19 24.74
CA LEU A 15 13.21 -24.60 23.64
C LEU A 15 12.00 -23.65 23.49
N VAL A 16 11.38 -23.26 24.60
CA VAL A 16 10.23 -22.33 24.58
C VAL A 16 10.67 -20.94 24.10
N ILE A 17 11.82 -20.45 24.56
CA ILE A 17 12.35 -19.16 24.14
C ILE A 17 12.69 -19.17 22.64
N THR A 18 13.39 -20.20 22.15
CA THR A 18 13.76 -20.29 20.73
C THR A 18 12.54 -20.41 19.82
N THR A 19 11.55 -21.23 20.19
CA THR A 19 10.30 -21.35 19.41
C THR A 19 9.51 -20.04 19.41
N THR A 20 9.41 -19.34 20.53
CA THR A 20 8.73 -18.03 20.61
C THR A 20 9.42 -16.98 19.74
N ILE A 21 10.76 -16.93 19.74
CA ILE A 21 11.52 -16.02 18.87
C ILE A 21 11.27 -16.34 17.38
N ILE A 22 11.26 -17.62 17.00
CA ILE A 22 10.96 -18.03 15.62
C ILE A 22 9.56 -17.56 15.20
N PHE A 23 8.54 -17.74 16.06
CA PHE A 23 7.19 -17.27 15.76
C PHE A 23 7.09 -15.74 15.65
N LEU A 24 7.78 -14.99 16.52
CA LEU A 24 7.78 -13.53 16.47
C LEU A 24 8.50 -13.00 15.22
N VAL A 25 9.60 -13.63 14.79
CA VAL A 25 10.33 -13.25 13.58
C VAL A 25 9.56 -13.60 12.30
N ASN A 26 8.81 -14.71 12.29
CA ASN A 26 7.97 -15.11 11.14
C ASN A 26 6.57 -14.48 11.15
N PHE A 27 6.25 -13.64 12.14
CA PHE A 27 5.02 -12.83 12.13
C PHE A 27 5.15 -11.58 11.24
N ALA A 28 6.24 -11.46 10.48
CA ALA A 28 6.39 -10.42 9.48
C ALA A 28 5.38 -10.65 8.34
N ASP A 29 4.50 -9.67 8.17
CA ASP A 29 3.45 -9.52 7.16
C ASP A 29 3.42 -10.59 6.06
N ASN A 30 2.66 -11.65 6.31
CA ASN A 30 2.15 -12.51 5.25
C ASN A 30 0.91 -11.86 4.61
N THR A 31 1.01 -10.58 4.24
CA THR A 31 0.06 -9.98 3.34
C THR A 31 0.34 -10.58 1.97
N ASN A 32 -0.26 -11.75 1.70
CA ASN A 32 -0.37 -12.29 0.35
C ASN A 32 -1.21 -11.33 -0.48
N TYR A 33 -0.58 -10.27 -0.97
CA TYR A 33 -1.18 -9.39 -1.94
C TYR A 33 -1.55 -10.23 -3.17
N LYS A 34 -2.76 -10.00 -3.68
CA LYS A 34 -3.25 -10.66 -4.89
C LYS A 34 -2.32 -10.36 -6.07
N TYR A 35 -1.74 -9.17 -6.09
CA TYR A 35 -0.73 -8.75 -7.06
C TYR A 35 0.54 -8.32 -6.32
N PRO A 36 1.64 -9.08 -6.45
CA PRO A 36 2.90 -8.77 -5.77
C PRO A 36 3.53 -7.49 -6.34
N ASP A 37 4.37 -6.86 -5.54
CA ASP A 37 5.16 -5.70 -5.95
C ASP A 37 6.30 -6.12 -6.89
N GLY A 38 6.46 -5.37 -7.98
CA GLY A 38 7.63 -5.44 -8.87
C GLY A 38 8.70 -4.42 -8.49
N LYS A 39 9.89 -4.53 -9.10
CA LYS A 39 11.03 -3.61 -8.90
C LYS A 39 10.67 -2.13 -9.02
N ASP A 40 9.73 -1.80 -9.90
CA ASP A 40 9.33 -0.42 -10.18
C ASP A 40 8.19 0.07 -9.27
N THR A 41 7.71 -0.76 -8.35
CA THR A 41 6.63 -0.41 -7.42
C THR A 41 7.16 0.55 -6.37
N VAL A 42 6.54 1.73 -6.28
CA VAL A 42 6.81 2.73 -5.25
C VAL A 42 5.86 2.54 -4.08
N GLU A 43 4.59 2.26 -4.36
CA GLU A 43 3.57 2.06 -3.34
C GLU A 43 2.45 1.17 -3.88
N TYR A 44 1.76 0.48 -2.99
CA TYR A 44 0.62 -0.39 -3.32
C TYR A 44 -0.57 -0.06 -2.42
N PHE A 45 -1.77 -0.31 -2.93
CA PHE A 45 -3.02 -0.06 -2.23
C PHE A 45 -3.98 -1.23 -2.38
N GLY A 46 -4.81 -1.42 -1.34
CA GLY A 46 -5.75 -2.52 -1.24
C GLY A 46 -5.04 -3.86 -1.11
N ASP A 47 -5.43 -4.82 -1.94
CA ASP A 47 -4.80 -6.15 -2.04
C ASP A 47 -3.65 -6.19 -3.07
N GLY A 48 -3.07 -5.02 -3.39
CA GLY A 48 -2.09 -4.86 -4.46
C GLY A 48 -2.72 -4.57 -5.82
N THR A 49 -4.05 -4.50 -5.92
CA THR A 49 -4.76 -4.15 -7.16
C THR A 49 -4.29 -2.82 -7.76
N PHE A 50 -4.06 -1.82 -6.92
CA PHE A 50 -3.56 -0.52 -7.34
C PHE A 50 -2.11 -0.36 -6.93
N GLN A 51 -1.26 0.00 -7.87
CA GLN A 51 0.17 0.19 -7.62
C GLN A 51 0.63 1.51 -8.23
N ILE A 52 1.34 2.31 -7.46
CA ILE A 52 2.11 3.43 -8.01
C ILE A 52 3.42 2.84 -8.51
N LEU A 53 3.64 2.91 -9.81
CA LEU A 53 4.84 2.45 -10.47
C LEU A 53 5.69 3.65 -10.91
N ARG A 54 7.00 3.49 -10.87
CA ARG A 54 7.96 4.40 -11.47
C ARG A 54 7.99 4.15 -12.98
N GLY A 55 7.33 5.01 -13.74
CA GLY A 55 7.38 5.07 -15.20
C GLY A 55 8.75 5.55 -15.69
N GLY A 56 9.15 5.03 -16.85
CA GLY A 56 10.52 5.06 -17.39
C GLY A 56 11.26 6.41 -17.40
N ARG A 57 11.38 7.03 -18.58
CA ARG A 57 12.50 7.95 -18.93
C ARG A 57 12.69 9.16 -18.00
N ASP A 58 11.65 9.55 -17.25
CA ASP A 58 11.65 10.72 -16.35
C ASP A 58 11.26 10.42 -14.89
N ASN A 59 11.31 9.15 -14.45
CA ASN A 59 10.81 8.72 -13.12
C ASN A 59 9.36 9.16 -12.83
N CYS A 60 8.53 9.29 -13.86
CA CYS A 60 7.15 9.72 -13.68
C CYS A 60 6.36 8.67 -12.89
N LEU A 61 5.54 9.10 -11.92
CA LEU A 61 4.73 8.17 -11.15
C LEU A 61 3.43 7.87 -11.89
N ILE A 62 3.07 6.59 -12.02
CA ILE A 62 1.88 6.13 -12.73
C ILE A 62 1.05 5.27 -11.78
N LEU A 63 -0.26 5.55 -11.69
CA LEU A 63 -1.18 4.65 -10.99
C LEU A 63 -1.62 3.54 -11.95
N TYR A 64 -1.20 2.32 -11.65
CA TYR A 64 -1.60 1.12 -12.36
C TYR A 64 -2.80 0.46 -11.69
N ASN A 65 -3.75 -0.03 -12.49
CA ASN A 65 -4.91 -0.78 -12.01
C ASN A 65 -4.93 -2.19 -12.62
N HIS A 66 -4.65 -3.20 -11.81
CA HIS A 66 -4.64 -4.62 -12.22
C HIS A 66 -6.03 -5.20 -12.52
N LEU A 67 -7.13 -4.50 -12.18
CA LEU A 67 -8.50 -4.95 -12.50
C LEU A 67 -8.97 -4.51 -13.90
N ALA A 68 -8.35 -3.50 -14.51
CA ALA A 68 -8.76 -3.02 -15.83
C ALA A 68 -8.23 -3.95 -16.94
N ALA A 69 -9.06 -4.24 -17.95
CA ALA A 69 -8.67 -5.02 -19.14
C ALA A 69 -8.90 -4.19 -20.43
N PRO A 70 -7.86 -3.91 -21.24
CA PRO A 70 -6.45 -4.15 -20.96
C PRO A 70 -5.99 -3.32 -19.76
N THR A 71 -4.87 -3.70 -19.14
CA THR A 71 -4.36 -3.02 -17.94
C THR A 71 -4.20 -1.53 -18.19
N GLU A 72 -5.05 -0.76 -17.51
CA GLU A 72 -5.17 0.67 -17.72
C GLU A 72 -4.30 1.41 -16.72
N LYS A 73 -3.61 2.43 -17.21
CA LYS A 73 -3.04 3.46 -16.35
C LYS A 73 -4.20 4.32 -15.86
N ALA A 74 -4.62 4.10 -14.62
CA ALA A 74 -5.72 4.84 -14.03
C ALA A 74 -5.42 6.35 -14.01
N VAL A 75 -4.16 6.70 -13.69
CA VAL A 75 -3.60 8.06 -13.79
C VAL A 75 -2.15 8.00 -14.27
N ASP A 76 -1.84 8.86 -15.24
CA ASP A 76 -0.48 9.18 -15.68
C ASP A 76 0.05 10.40 -14.92
N ASN A 77 1.38 10.45 -14.75
CA ASN A 77 2.13 11.58 -14.24
C ASN A 77 1.51 12.14 -12.93
N ILE A 78 1.49 11.29 -11.90
CA ILE A 78 1.08 11.68 -10.55
C ILE A 78 2.03 12.79 -10.08
N VAL A 79 1.48 13.99 -9.91
CA VAL A 79 2.17 15.18 -9.40
C VAL A 79 2.27 15.10 -7.89
N SER A 80 1.17 14.73 -7.24
CA SER A 80 1.10 14.60 -5.79
C SER A 80 0.01 13.63 -5.36
N TYR A 81 0.17 13.02 -4.19
CA TYR A 81 -0.85 12.18 -3.59
C TYR A 81 -0.81 12.27 -2.06
N LYS A 82 -1.91 11.86 -1.42
CA LYS A 82 -2.01 11.77 0.03
C LYS A 82 -2.97 10.67 0.44
N ILE A 83 -2.59 9.97 1.50
CA ILE A 83 -3.36 8.90 2.11
C ILE A 83 -4.07 9.47 3.34
N LYS A 84 -5.39 9.24 3.44
CA LYS A 84 -6.20 9.59 4.61
C LYS A 84 -7.11 8.40 4.93
N LYS A 85 -6.76 7.66 5.99
CA LYS A 85 -7.37 6.35 6.31
C LYS A 85 -7.18 5.41 5.12
N ASN A 86 -8.27 4.83 4.61
CA ASN A 86 -8.26 3.91 3.48
C ASN A 86 -8.48 4.61 2.14
N ILE A 87 -8.51 5.95 2.12
CA ILE A 87 -8.71 6.73 0.90
C ILE A 87 -7.39 7.36 0.45
N VAL A 88 -7.05 7.17 -0.80
CA VAL A 88 -5.90 7.77 -1.46
C VAL A 88 -6.38 8.83 -2.44
N TYR A 89 -5.92 10.05 -2.23
CA TYR A 89 -6.19 11.20 -3.08
C TYR A 89 -4.97 11.43 -3.96
N MET A 90 -5.15 11.44 -5.28
CA MET A 90 -4.06 11.62 -6.23
C MET A 90 -4.39 12.74 -7.22
N VAL A 91 -3.39 13.58 -7.47
CA VAL A 91 -3.39 14.61 -8.49
C VAL A 91 -2.45 14.14 -9.60
N GLY A 92 -3.00 13.89 -10.78
CA GLY A 92 -2.23 13.67 -12.00
C GLY A 92 -2.35 14.86 -12.94
N GLU A 93 -1.51 14.89 -13.98
CA GLU A 93 -1.56 15.95 -15.00
C GLU A 93 -2.94 16.10 -15.65
N ASN A 94 -3.66 14.98 -15.83
CA ASN A 94 -4.91 14.93 -16.59
C ASN A 94 -6.16 14.74 -15.71
N GLY A 95 -6.04 14.92 -14.38
CA GLY A 95 -7.18 14.90 -13.48
C GLY A 95 -6.88 14.37 -12.09
N PHE A 96 -7.94 14.08 -11.36
CA PHE A 96 -7.91 13.77 -9.94
C PHE A 96 -8.52 12.39 -9.71
N ILE A 97 -7.89 11.61 -8.83
CA ILE A 97 -8.39 10.32 -8.39
C ILE A 97 -8.65 10.33 -6.90
N LYS A 98 -9.82 9.81 -6.52
CA LYS A 98 -10.12 9.35 -5.17
C LYS A 98 -10.23 7.83 -5.20
N LEU A 99 -9.25 7.14 -4.63
CA LEU A 99 -9.15 5.69 -4.56
C LEU A 99 -9.55 5.23 -3.15
N ASP A 100 -10.43 4.25 -3.06
CA ASP A 100 -10.77 3.55 -1.83
C ASP A 100 -10.07 2.18 -1.81
N SER A 101 -9.03 2.10 -0.99
CA SER A 101 -8.19 0.90 -0.84
C SER A 101 -8.91 -0.25 -0.14
N SER A 102 -10.00 0.00 0.59
CA SER A 102 -10.77 -1.07 1.24
C SER A 102 -11.67 -1.80 0.26
N THR A 103 -12.16 -1.10 -0.76
CA THR A 103 -13.10 -1.65 -1.75
C THR A 103 -12.46 -1.92 -3.10
N ASN A 104 -11.20 -1.52 -3.30
CA ASN A 104 -10.53 -1.55 -4.60
C ASN A 104 -11.32 -0.80 -5.70
N THR A 105 -11.93 0.33 -5.34
CA THR A 105 -12.66 1.18 -6.28
C THR A 105 -12.08 2.59 -6.32
N TYR A 106 -12.17 3.25 -7.47
CA TYR A 106 -11.75 4.64 -7.59
C TYR A 106 -12.71 5.46 -8.42
N VAL A 107 -12.71 6.76 -8.16
CA VAL A 107 -13.42 7.75 -8.97
C VAL A 107 -12.40 8.71 -9.55
N LYS A 108 -12.41 8.83 -10.88
CA LYS A 108 -11.59 9.77 -11.64
C LYS A 108 -12.45 10.91 -12.14
N LYS A 109 -12.03 12.16 -11.92
CA LYS A 109 -12.70 13.35 -12.48
C LYS A 109 -11.69 14.34 -13.00
N LYS A 110 -12.08 15.09 -14.02
CA LYS A 110 -11.22 16.11 -14.65
C LYS A 110 -11.12 17.38 -13.80
N ARG A 111 -12.18 17.76 -13.07
CA ARG A 111 -12.21 19.00 -12.29
C ARG A 111 -12.38 18.69 -10.80
N ILE A 112 -11.66 19.43 -9.96
CA ILE A 112 -11.81 19.38 -8.50
C ILE A 112 -13.26 19.71 -8.11
N SER A 113 -13.91 20.64 -8.81
CA SER A 113 -15.31 21.05 -8.59
C SER A 113 -16.31 19.90 -8.60
N ASP A 114 -15.99 18.80 -9.27
CA ASP A 114 -16.90 17.68 -9.44
C ASP A 114 -16.92 16.76 -8.20
N PHE A 115 -16.00 16.95 -7.25
CA PHE A 115 -15.94 16.22 -5.98
C PHE A 115 -16.72 16.91 -4.85
N THR A 116 -16.93 16.17 -3.75
CA THR A 116 -17.57 16.70 -2.54
C THR A 116 -16.75 17.84 -1.93
N SER A 117 -17.37 18.71 -1.13
CA SER A 117 -16.66 19.82 -0.47
C SER A 117 -15.45 19.36 0.35
N GLU A 118 -15.56 18.25 1.07
CA GLU A 118 -14.46 17.70 1.87
C GLU A 118 -13.30 17.20 0.99
N ASP A 119 -13.62 16.48 -0.08
CA ASP A 119 -12.60 15.98 -1.02
C ASP A 119 -11.87 17.14 -1.72
N ARG A 120 -12.61 18.19 -2.07
CA ARG A 120 -12.06 19.40 -2.70
C ARG A 120 -11.02 20.09 -1.83
N GLU A 121 -11.28 20.20 -0.53
CA GLU A 121 -10.31 20.79 0.40
C GLU A 121 -9.00 19.99 0.43
N ILE A 122 -9.08 18.66 0.33
CA ILE A 122 -7.89 17.81 0.28
C ILE A 122 -7.14 17.99 -1.03
N PHE A 123 -7.84 18.01 -2.17
CA PHE A 123 -7.22 18.20 -3.48
C PHE A 123 -6.58 19.59 -3.62
N ASN A 124 -7.21 20.66 -3.13
CA ASN A 124 -6.63 22.00 -3.17
C ASN A 124 -5.29 22.06 -2.41
N LYS A 125 -5.23 21.45 -1.22
CA LYS A 125 -3.97 21.34 -0.45
C LYS A 125 -2.88 20.53 -1.17
N LEU A 126 -3.26 19.64 -2.09
CA LEU A 126 -2.33 18.86 -2.89
C LEU A 126 -1.84 19.59 -4.15
N THR A 127 -2.61 20.55 -4.65
CA THR A 127 -2.25 21.38 -5.81
C THR A 127 -1.51 22.67 -5.45
N GLU A 128 -1.63 23.15 -4.22
CA GLU A 128 -0.95 24.38 -3.73
C GLU A 128 0.53 24.15 -3.34
N LYS A 129 1.06 22.95 -3.58
CA LYS A 129 2.38 22.50 -3.10
C LYS A 129 3.44 22.62 -4.20
#